data_AF-A0A953GVL8-F1
#
_entry.id   AF-A0A953GVL8-F1
#
_cell.length_a   1.000
_cell.length_b   1.000
_cell.length_c   1.000
_cell.angle_alpha   90.00
_cell.angle_beta   90.00
_cell.angle_gamma   90.00
#
_symmetry.space_group_name_H-M   'P 1'
#
loop_
_entity.id
_entity.type
_entity.pdbx_description
1 polymer ?
#
loop_
_entity_poly.entity_id
_entity_poly.type
_entity_poly.pdbx_seq_one_letter_code
_entity_poly.pdbx_strand_id
1 'polypeptide(L)' 'MQIFKKGDLVVLNGNLAAVVGLPGDPEVPPEHVALWFGEVNSSNGSASTRPIAWTVPIEYCRLAPKLEYRH' A
#
# COMPACT_ATOMS: atom_id res chain seq x y z
N MET A 1 -6.12 12.23 13.85
CA MET A 1 -6.20 10.89 13.24
C MET A 1 -6.07 11.06 11.74
N GLN A 2 -5.03 10.51 11.13
CA GLN A 2 -4.93 10.50 9.67
C GLN A 2 -5.91 9.46 9.14
N ILE A 3 -6.86 9.91 8.32
CA ILE A 3 -7.85 9.03 7.70
C ILE A 3 -7.28 8.61 6.36
N PHE A 4 -6.72 7.41 6.28
CA PHE A 4 -6.30 6.81 5.02
C PHE A 4 -7.52 6.43 4.19
N LYS A 5 -7.47 6.61 2.87
CA LYS A 5 -8.49 6.12 1.94
C LYS A 5 -7.87 5.13 0.97
N LYS A 6 -8.68 4.22 0.43
CA LYS A 6 -8.25 3.35 -0.66
C LYS A 6 -7.84 4.21 -1.86
N GLY A 7 -6.65 3.97 -2.39
CA GLY A 7 -6.02 4.76 -3.45
C GLY A 7 -5.09 5.88 -2.96
N ASP A 8 -5.04 6.18 -1.65
CA ASP A 8 -4.00 7.09 -1.14
C ASP A 8 -2.61 6.48 -1.34
N LEU A 9 -1.65 7.34 -1.64
CA LEU A 9 -0.25 6.95 -1.66
C LEU A 9 0.37 7.22 -0.29
N VAL A 10 1.11 6.24 0.20
CA VAL A 10 1.86 6.32 1.44
C VAL A 10 3.32 5.99 1.20
N VAL A 11 4.18 6.57 2.01
CA VAL A 11 5.60 6.27 2.04
C VAL A 11 5.90 5.46 3.29
N LEU A 12 6.40 4.24 3.09
CA LEU A 12 6.86 3.35 4.14
C LEU A 12 8.36 3.06 3.94
N ASN A 13 9.19 3.49 4.88
CA ASN A 13 10.65 3.31 4.82
C ASN A 13 11.29 3.77 3.50
N GLY A 14 10.77 4.85 2.90
CA GLY A 14 11.25 5.38 1.61
C GLY A 14 10.66 4.69 0.37
N ASN A 15 9.88 3.63 0.53
CA ASN A 15 9.15 2.99 -0.57
C ASN A 15 7.74 3.56 -0.66
N LEU A 16 7.30 3.83 -1.89
CA LEU A 16 5.96 4.34 -2.16
C LEU A 16 5.00 3.17 -2.37
N ALA A 17 3.85 3.22 -1.71
CA ALA A 17 2.82 2.20 -1.80
C ALA A 17 1.43 2.82 -1.90
N ALA A 18 0.52 2.13 -2.57
CA ALA A 18 -0.88 2.50 -2.64
C ALA A 18 -1.67 1.78 -1.55
N VAL A 19 -2.52 2.50 -0.83
CA VAL A 19 -3.47 1.91 0.11
C VAL A 19 -4.55 1.16 -0.66
N VAL A 20 -4.63 -0.14 -0.47
CA VAL A 20 -5.62 -1.04 -1.10
C VAL A 20 -6.66 -1.57 -0.12
N GLY A 21 -6.39 -1.48 1.19
CA GLY A 21 -7.28 -1.93 2.25
C GLY A 21 -7.20 -1.06 3.48
N LEU A 22 -8.31 -0.98 4.23
CA LEU A 22 -8.48 -0.11 5.38
C LEU A 22 -8.74 -0.95 6.65
N PRO A 23 -8.54 -0.36 7.84
CA PRO A 23 -8.90 -1.03 9.09
C PRO A 23 -10.41 -1.32 9.10
N GLY A 24 -10.77 -2.60 9.13
CA GLY A 24 -12.15 -3.08 9.04
C GLY A 24 -12.47 -3.88 7.78
N ASP A 25 -11.58 -3.94 6.80
CA ASP A 25 -11.66 -4.94 5.72
C ASP A 25 -11.39 -6.35 6.30
N PRO A 26 -12.04 -7.42 5.80
CA PRO A 26 -11.95 -8.76 6.38
C PRO A 26 -10.54 -9.37 6.37
N GLU A 27 -9.68 -8.90 5.47
CA GLU A 27 -8.29 -9.35 5.32
C GLU A 27 -7.27 -8.40 5.98
N VAL A 28 -7.74 -7.30 6.60
CA VAL A 28 -6.87 -6.26 7.19
C VAL A 28 -7.06 -6.23 8.70
N PRO A 29 -5.98 -6.43 9.48
CA PRO A 29 -6.05 -6.36 10.93
C PRO A 29 -6.60 -5.00 11.43
N PRO A 30 -7.18 -4.96 12.65
CA PRO A 30 -7.53 -3.69 13.27
C PRO A 30 -6.28 -2.81 13.37
N GLU A 31 -6.45 -1.52 13.14
CA GLU A 31 -5.37 -0.52 13.16
C GLU A 31 -4.27 -0.72 12.11
N HIS A 32 -4.52 -1.54 11.08
CA HIS A 32 -3.64 -1.72 9.94
C HIS A 32 -4.27 -1.18 8.65
N VAL A 33 -3.43 -0.84 7.69
CA VAL A 33 -3.80 -0.57 6.30
C VAL A 33 -3.11 -1.58 5.42
N ALA A 34 -3.78 -2.03 4.36
CA ALA A 34 -3.14 -2.86 3.35
C ALA A 34 -2.52 -1.97 2.28
N LEU A 35 -1.23 -2.19 2.01
CA LEU A 35 -0.39 -1.42 1.12
C LEU A 35 0.09 -2.30 -0.03
N TRP A 36 -0.09 -1.82 -1.25
CA TRP A 36 0.43 -2.45 -2.45
C TRP A 36 1.58 -1.61 -3.00
N PHE A 37 2.76 -2.20 -3.10
CA PHE A 37 4.00 -1.53 -3.56
C PHE A 37 4.14 -1.51 -5.09
N GLY A 38 3.10 -1.89 -5.84
CA GLY A 38 3.14 -1.90 -7.30
C GLY A 38 3.93 -3.06 -7.93
N GLU A 39 4.50 -3.94 -7.11
CA GLU A 39 5.23 -5.12 -7.61
C GLU A 39 4.25 -6.24 -7.98
N VAL A 40 4.38 -6.70 -9.22
CA VAL A 40 3.89 -8.00 -9.69
C VAL A 40 5.15 -8.85 -9.85
N ASN A 41 5.45 -9.68 -8.85
CA ASN A 41 6.67 -10.50 -8.82
C ASN A 41 6.86 -11.24 -10.15
N SER A 42 7.86 -10.84 -10.92
CA SER A 42 8.32 -11.53 -12.15
C SER A 42 9.72 -12.10 -11.94
N SER A 43 9.97 -12.65 -10.75
CA SER A 43 11.24 -13.27 -10.40
C SER A 43 11.06 -14.79 -10.48
N ASN A 44 11.77 -15.43 -11.42
CA ASN A 44 11.88 -16.89 -11.67
C ASN A 44 10.88 -17.58 -12.61
N GLY A 45 10.29 -16.91 -13.60
CA GLY A 45 9.62 -17.60 -14.73
C GLY A 45 8.34 -18.38 -14.37
N SER A 46 7.91 -18.32 -13.11
CA SER A 46 6.56 -18.68 -12.68
C SER A 46 5.85 -17.38 -12.35
N ALA A 47 5.06 -16.89 -13.31
CA ALA A 47 4.25 -15.69 -13.14
C ALA A 47 3.18 -15.97 -12.07
N SER A 48 3.50 -15.71 -10.81
CA SER A 48 2.45 -15.47 -9.83
C SER A 48 1.84 -14.12 -10.18
N THR A 49 0.84 -14.14 -11.07
CA THR A 49 0.09 -13.00 -11.61
C THR A 49 -0.73 -12.25 -10.55
N ARG A 50 -0.49 -12.52 -9.26
CA ARG A 50 -1.29 -12.00 -8.15
C ARG A 50 -0.54 -10.87 -7.45
N PRO A 51 -1.12 -9.66 -7.37
CA PRO A 51 -0.54 -8.57 -6.59
C PRO A 51 -0.50 -8.96 -5.11
N ILE A 52 0.61 -8.65 -4.44
CA ILE A 52 0.78 -8.90 -3.01
C ILE A 52 0.58 -7.58 -2.26
N ALA A 53 -0.44 -7.54 -1.40
CA ALA A 53 -0.67 -6.44 -0.48
C ALA A 53 -0.11 -6.79 0.90
N TRP A 54 0.57 -5.83 1.54
CA TRP A 54 1.15 -5.96 2.86
C TRP A 54 0.31 -5.19 3.87
N THR A 55 -0.08 -5.82 4.97
CA THR A 55 -0.77 -5.14 6.06
C THR A 55 0.25 -4.49 6.99
N VAL A 56 0.12 -3.19 7.21
CA VAL A 56 1.08 -2.39 7.98
C VAL A 56 0.31 -1.53 8.98
N PRO A 57 0.78 -1.40 10.24
CA PRO A 57 0.12 -0.54 11.21
C PRO A 57 0.09 0.92 10.73
N ILE A 58 -1.04 1.57 10.96
CA ILE A 58 -1.31 2.97 10.56
C ILE A 58 -0.22 3.92 11.07
N GLU A 59 0.36 3.64 12.25
CA GLU A 59 1.40 4.46 12.88
C GLU A 59 2.70 4.55 12.07
N TYR A 60 3.01 3.51 11.28
CA TYR A 60 4.20 3.50 10.42
C TYR A 60 3.95 4.15 9.04
N CYS A 61 2.69 4.43 8.71
CA CYS A 61 2.31 4.95 7.41
C CYS A 61 2.37 6.48 7.40
N ARG A 62 3.10 7.05 6.44
CA ARG A 62 3.12 8.51 6.18
C ARG A 62 2.46 8.78 4.84
N LEU A 63 1.56 9.77 4.76
CA LEU A 63 1.01 10.21 3.48
C LEU A 63 2.12 10.66 2.55
N ALA A 64 2.06 10.22 1.30
CA ALA A 64 2.98 10.68 0.28
C ALA A 64 2.73 12.16 -0.05
N PRO A 65 3.77 12.90 -0.49
CA PRO A 65 3.61 14.23 -1.02
C PRO A 65 2.70 14.20 -2.27
N LYS A 66 2.07 15.35 -2.57
CA LYS A 66 1.19 15.51 -3.73
C LYS A 66 1.92 15.12 -5.01
N LEU A 67 1.30 14.27 -5.84
CA LEU A 67 1.91 13.85 -7.10
C LEU A 67 2.17 15.06 -8.00
N GLU A 68 3.35 15.07 -8.61
CA GLU A 68 3.67 15.97 -9.71
C GLU A 68 3.41 15.25 -11.03
N TYR A 69 2.61 15.85 -11.89
CA TYR A 69 2.39 15.37 -13.25
C TYR A 69 3.43 16.03 -14.17
N ARG A 70 4.22 15.22 -14.87
CA ARG A 70 5.12 15.67 -15.94
C ARG A 70 4.73 14.96 -17.22
N HIS A 71 4.70 15.72 -18.31
CA HIS A 71 4.40 15.25 -19.66
C HIS A 71 5.68 14.94 -20.42
#